data_AF-A0AA39Q0K2-F1
#
_entry.id   AF-A0AA39Q0K2-F1
#
_cell.length_a   1.000
_cell.length_b   1.000
_cell.length_c   1.000
_cell.angle_alpha   90.00
_cell.angle_beta   90.00
_cell.angle_gamma   90.00
#
_symmetry.space_group_name_H-M   'P 1'
#
loop_
_entity.id
_entity.type
_entity.pdbx_description
1 polymer ?
#
loop_
_entity_poly.entity_id
_entity_poly.type
_entity_poly.pdbx_seq_one_letter_code
_entity_poly.pdbx_strand_id
1 'polypeptide(L)'
;MLQVVLNAMNGTRLASTETGATSVGPSMVSKVLTPHRLFDEIQCPGRLLNFLQPTNWFPSITRPTKTLAIMMLDHIAHTNEEFMALIKCQPWAYADCLVRSFFATVTVDTPEGDDSEICEQITKISEFINVVNKHEATILNAAGVGQELAEAHEYRDCMEEVQKWLEDILCGIMEGVDVLVETHKSRGLLYQNVIHTVT
;
A
#
# COMPACT_ATOMS: atom_id res chain seq x y z
N MET A 1 -22.80 -18.46 -13.55
CA MET A 1 -22.79 -17.07 -13.04
C MET A 1 -21.37 -16.60 -12.73
N LEU A 2 -20.54 -17.39 -12.04
CA LEU A 2 -19.12 -17.09 -11.75
C LEU A 2 -18.29 -16.64 -12.97
N GLN A 3 -18.43 -17.29 -14.13
CA GLN A 3 -17.67 -16.94 -15.35
C GLN A 3 -17.99 -15.53 -15.90
N VAL A 4 -19.23 -15.05 -15.72
CA VAL A 4 -19.64 -13.71 -16.19
C VAL A 4 -19.11 -12.63 -15.26
N VAL A 5 -18.96 -12.94 -13.96
CA VAL A 5 -18.43 -12.03 -12.94
C VAL A 5 -16.92 -11.84 -13.10
N LEU A 6 -16.17 -12.93 -13.33
CA LEU A 6 -14.73 -12.87 -13.62
C LEU A 6 -14.42 -12.10 -14.92
N ASN A 7 -15.24 -12.27 -15.95
CA ASN A 7 -15.08 -11.53 -17.22
C ASN A 7 -15.39 -10.03 -17.10
N ALA A 8 -16.26 -9.62 -16.17
CA ALA A 8 -16.59 -8.21 -15.95
C ALA A 8 -15.46 -7.43 -15.26
N MET A 9 -14.60 -8.11 -14.49
CA MET A 9 -13.45 -7.48 -13.82
C MET A 9 -12.19 -7.39 -14.69
N ASN A 10 -12.07 -8.26 -15.71
CA ASN A 10 -10.90 -8.31 -16.61
C ASN A 10 -11.02 -7.49 -17.89
N GLY A 11 -12.04 -6.63 -18.04
CA GLY A 11 -12.07 -5.54 -19.02
C GLY A 11 -11.56 -5.88 -20.43
N THR A 12 -12.19 -6.83 -21.14
CA THR A 12 -11.94 -6.98 -22.57
C THR A 12 -12.80 -5.99 -23.35
N ARG A 13 -12.13 -5.03 -23.99
CA ARG A 13 -12.67 -4.17 -25.05
C ARG A 13 -13.55 -5.00 -26.00
N LEU A 14 -14.85 -4.69 -26.04
CA LEU A 14 -15.67 -4.98 -27.20
C LEU A 14 -15.22 -4.08 -28.35
N ALA A 15 -14.71 -4.68 -29.42
CA ALA A 15 -14.64 -4.04 -30.72
C ALA A 15 -15.43 -4.90 -31.71
N SER A 16 -16.36 -4.23 -32.36
CA SER A 16 -17.41 -4.74 -33.23
C SER A 16 -16.87 -5.39 -34.50
N THR A 17 -17.68 -6.31 -35.02
CA THR A 17 -17.66 -6.90 -36.37
C THR A 17 -17.47 -5.89 -37.50
N GLU A 18 -16.64 -6.21 -38.51
CA GLU A 18 -17.02 -6.16 -39.94
C GLU A 18 -15.95 -6.79 -40.88
N THR A 19 -16.45 -7.18 -42.06
CA THR A 19 -15.99 -8.07 -43.13
C THR A 19 -14.88 -7.57 -44.08
N GLY A 20 -14.13 -8.50 -44.71
CA GLY A 20 -13.82 -8.43 -46.15
C GLY A 20 -12.36 -8.30 -46.64
N ALA A 21 -11.86 -9.41 -47.25
CA ALA A 21 -11.15 -9.49 -48.54
C ALA A 21 -9.78 -8.78 -48.84
N THR A 22 -8.75 -9.64 -49.03
CA THR A 22 -7.68 -9.67 -50.07
C THR A 22 -6.51 -8.64 -50.17
N SER A 23 -5.29 -9.22 -50.27
CA SER A 23 -4.18 -8.91 -51.20
C SER A 23 -2.87 -8.23 -50.71
N VAL A 24 -1.77 -9.00 -50.83
CA VAL A 24 -0.36 -8.74 -51.25
C VAL A 24 0.48 -7.55 -50.71
N GLY A 25 1.42 -7.88 -49.80
CA GLY A 25 2.85 -7.46 -49.69
C GLY A 25 3.23 -6.00 -49.29
N PRO A 26 4.51 -5.67 -49.00
CA PRO A 26 5.59 -6.41 -48.33
C PRO A 26 6.17 -5.65 -47.10
N SER A 27 7.01 -6.36 -46.32
CA SER A 27 8.01 -5.91 -45.33
C SER A 27 8.23 -4.41 -45.10
N MET A 28 7.96 -3.92 -43.87
CA MET A 28 8.79 -2.92 -43.17
C MET A 28 8.54 -2.97 -41.65
N VAL A 29 9.62 -3.26 -40.91
CA VAL A 29 10.02 -2.75 -39.58
C VAL A 29 8.90 -2.22 -38.66
N SER A 30 8.64 -2.94 -37.56
CA SER A 30 8.21 -2.31 -36.30
C SER A 30 8.99 -2.89 -35.13
N LYS A 31 9.73 -2.00 -34.48
CA LYS A 31 10.49 -2.24 -33.25
C LYS A 31 9.49 -2.52 -32.13
N VAL A 32 9.43 -3.75 -31.64
CA VAL A 32 8.79 -4.04 -30.35
C VAL A 32 9.86 -3.90 -29.27
N LEU A 33 9.70 -2.83 -28.49
CA LEU A 33 10.56 -2.44 -27.39
C LEU A 33 10.54 -3.48 -26.27
N THR A 34 11.73 -3.79 -25.79
CA THR A 34 12.04 -4.40 -24.49
C THR A 34 11.59 -3.49 -23.34
N PRO A 35 10.99 -4.03 -22.26
CA PRO A 35 10.67 -3.26 -21.07
C PRO A 35 11.89 -3.22 -20.14
N HIS A 36 12.88 -2.41 -20.51
CA HIS A 36 13.88 -1.89 -19.58
C HIS A 36 13.90 -0.37 -19.76
N ARG A 37 13.22 0.34 -18.86
CA ARG A 37 13.42 1.75 -18.44
C ARG A 37 12.09 2.33 -17.96
N LEU A 38 11.89 2.26 -16.65
CA LEU A 38 10.93 3.07 -15.90
C LEU A 38 11.56 3.39 -14.54
N PHE A 39 12.78 3.94 -14.56
CA PHE A 39 13.52 4.37 -13.36
C PHE A 39 14.45 5.56 -13.63
N ASP A 40 14.09 6.41 -14.59
CA ASP A 40 14.73 7.72 -14.75
C ASP A 40 13.62 8.77 -14.68
N GLU A 41 13.86 9.84 -13.91
CA GLU A 41 12.98 10.97 -13.62
C GLU A 41 12.07 10.87 -12.37
N ILE A 42 12.70 10.85 -11.19
CA ILE A 42 12.20 11.65 -10.06
C ILE A 42 13.34 12.57 -9.61
N GLN A 43 13.36 13.77 -10.18
CA GLN A 43 14.27 14.83 -9.81
C GLN A 43 13.59 15.67 -8.71
N CYS A 44 13.90 15.39 -7.44
CA CYS A 44 13.45 16.22 -6.32
C CYS A 44 14.21 17.57 -6.34
N PRO A 45 13.54 18.72 -6.49
CA PRO A 45 14.19 20.01 -6.38
C PRO A 45 14.46 20.34 -4.92
N GLY A 46 15.69 20.75 -4.63
CA GLY A 46 16.09 21.19 -3.30
C GLY A 46 15.42 22.49 -2.88
N ARG A 47 15.00 22.55 -1.61
CA ARG A 47 15.13 23.69 -0.68
C ARG A 47 14.38 23.34 0.59
N LEU A 48 15.09 23.32 1.73
CA LEU A 48 14.69 23.87 3.03
C LEU A 48 15.77 23.54 4.07
N LEU A 49 16.95 24.12 3.90
CA LEU A 49 17.97 24.22 4.96
C LEU A 49 18.31 25.70 5.08
N ASN A 50 17.51 26.40 5.88
CA ASN A 50 17.82 27.66 6.53
C ASN A 50 16.58 28.10 7.28
N PHE A 51 16.39 27.63 8.52
CA PHE A 51 15.70 28.42 9.54
C PHE A 51 15.92 27.77 10.92
N LEU A 52 16.21 28.64 11.89
CA LEU A 52 16.29 28.42 13.35
C LEU A 52 17.65 27.99 13.91
N GLN A 53 18.53 28.99 14.09
CA GLN A 53 19.14 29.16 15.40
C GLN A 53 18.11 29.82 16.33
N PRO A 54 17.93 29.29 17.55
CA PRO A 54 18.20 30.13 18.71
C PRO A 54 19.05 29.41 19.77
N THR A 55 20.15 30.10 20.12
CA THR A 55 20.73 30.27 21.46
C THR A 55 20.47 29.21 22.54
N ASN A 56 21.50 28.38 22.75
CA ASN A 56 22.10 28.02 24.04
C ASN A 56 21.32 28.42 25.30
N TRP A 57 20.59 27.49 25.93
CA TRP A 57 20.32 27.57 27.36
C TRP A 57 20.06 26.25 28.11
N PHE A 58 20.66 25.12 27.69
CA PHE A 58 20.91 23.96 28.57
C PHE A 58 22.04 23.09 28.00
N PRO A 59 23.23 23.04 28.62
CA PRO A 59 24.24 22.07 28.25
C PRO A 59 24.09 20.79 29.09
N SER A 60 23.98 19.63 28.42
CA SER A 60 24.70 18.37 28.72
C SER A 60 23.93 17.07 29.03
N ILE A 61 22.59 16.98 28.97
CA ILE A 61 21.89 15.67 29.16
C ILE A 61 21.09 15.21 27.91
N THR A 62 20.88 16.06 26.91
CA THR A 62 19.93 15.81 25.80
C THR A 62 20.48 15.08 24.57
N ARG A 63 21.80 14.86 24.45
CA ARG A 63 22.37 14.23 23.25
C ARG A 63 22.24 12.70 23.19
N PRO A 64 22.46 11.93 24.27
CA PRO A 64 22.35 10.47 24.22
C PRO A 64 20.90 10.00 24.02
N THR A 65 19.94 10.75 24.56
CA THR A 65 18.53 10.38 24.52
C THR A 65 17.94 10.59 23.13
N LYS A 66 18.28 11.69 22.44
CA LYS A 66 17.83 11.88 21.06
C LYS A 66 18.38 10.81 20.11
N THR A 67 19.63 10.39 20.30
CA THR A 67 20.21 9.26 19.54
C THR A 67 19.42 7.97 19.76
N LEU A 68 18.96 7.70 20.99
CA LEU A 68 18.14 6.53 21.28
C LEU A 68 16.81 6.56 20.53
N ALA A 69 16.12 7.71 20.50
CA ALA A 69 14.87 7.86 19.75
C ALA A 69 15.07 7.61 18.24
N ILE A 70 16.15 8.15 17.66
CA ILE A 70 16.52 7.92 16.27
C ILE A 70 16.79 6.44 16.01
N MET A 71 17.51 5.75 16.90
CA MET A 71 17.77 4.30 16.77
C MET A 71 16.48 3.47 16.83
N MET A 72 15.50 3.88 17.65
CA MET A 72 14.22 3.18 17.73
C MET A 72 13.39 3.41 16.45
N LEU A 73 13.39 4.63 15.91
CA LEU A 73 12.77 4.92 14.61
C LEU A 73 13.43 4.17 13.46
N ASP A 74 14.76 4.11 13.47
CA ASP A 74 15.53 3.35 12.50
C ASP A 74 15.15 1.87 12.56
N HIS A 75 15.01 1.31 13.76
CA HIS A 75 14.52 -0.05 13.93
C HIS A 75 13.08 -0.24 13.43
N ILE A 76 12.17 0.69 13.72
CA ILE A 76 10.79 0.69 13.19
C ILE A 76 10.84 0.67 11.65
N ALA A 77 11.57 1.59 11.03
CA ALA A 77 11.67 1.69 9.58
C ALA A 77 12.27 0.43 8.92
N HIS A 78 13.28 -0.19 9.55
CA HIS A 78 13.95 -1.39 9.05
C HIS A 78 13.20 -2.69 9.32
N THR A 79 12.22 -2.71 10.23
CA THR A 79 11.47 -3.94 10.56
C THR A 79 10.77 -4.49 9.32
N ASN A 80 10.36 -3.62 8.38
CA ASN A 80 9.75 -4.04 7.14
C ASN A 80 9.89 -2.97 6.04
N GLU A 81 11.13 -2.60 5.67
CA GLU A 81 11.42 -1.44 4.80
C GLU A 81 10.68 -1.49 3.45
N GLU A 82 10.69 -2.65 2.78
CA GLU A 82 9.99 -2.85 1.50
C GLU A 82 8.47 -2.69 1.65
N PHE A 83 7.93 -3.22 2.75
CA PHE A 83 6.51 -3.15 3.10
C PHE A 83 6.07 -1.73 3.44
N MET A 84 6.90 -1.00 4.19
CA MET A 84 6.70 0.40 4.54
C MET A 84 6.72 1.29 3.30
N ALA A 85 7.68 1.09 2.40
CA ALA A 85 7.79 1.85 1.17
C ALA A 85 6.55 1.68 0.28
N LEU A 86 6.04 0.44 0.19
CA LEU A 86 4.89 0.11 -0.63
C LEU A 86 3.58 0.66 -0.05
N ILE A 87 3.38 0.52 1.25
CA ILE A 87 2.18 1.00 1.92
C ILE A 87 2.17 2.52 2.04
N LYS A 88 3.25 3.15 2.51
CA LYS A 88 3.27 4.60 2.80
C LYS A 88 2.99 5.46 1.56
N CYS A 89 3.39 5.03 0.37
CA CYS A 89 3.19 5.82 -0.84
C CYS A 89 1.75 5.76 -1.35
N GLN A 90 1.16 4.57 -1.39
CA GLN A 90 -0.20 4.35 -1.90
C GLN A 90 -0.90 3.22 -1.13
N PRO A 91 -1.35 3.47 0.11
CA PRO A 91 -1.93 2.42 0.94
C PRO A 91 -3.15 1.75 0.28
N TRP A 92 -3.99 2.56 -0.38
CA TRP A 92 -5.18 2.07 -1.09
C TRP A 92 -4.84 1.15 -2.27
N ALA A 93 -3.73 1.43 -2.97
CA ALA A 93 -3.30 0.62 -4.11
C ALA A 93 -2.79 -0.74 -3.65
N TYR A 94 -2.17 -0.78 -2.47
CA TYR A 94 -1.77 -2.02 -1.83
C TYR A 94 -2.98 -2.91 -1.48
N ALA A 95 -4.01 -2.35 -0.84
CA ALA A 95 -5.25 -3.09 -0.56
C ALA A 95 -5.94 -3.57 -1.85
N ASP A 96 -6.00 -2.73 -2.88
CA ASP A 96 -6.57 -3.10 -4.19
C ASP A 96 -5.78 -4.25 -4.86
N CYS A 97 -4.45 -4.24 -4.75
CA CYS A 97 -3.61 -5.33 -5.24
C CYS A 97 -3.93 -6.65 -4.54
N LEU A 98 -4.09 -6.66 -3.22
CA LEU A 98 -4.43 -7.88 -2.46
C LEU A 98 -5.82 -8.41 -2.82
N VAL A 99 -6.81 -7.52 -3.01
CA VAL A 99 -8.14 -7.92 -3.47
C VAL A 99 -8.07 -8.56 -4.87
N ARG A 100 -7.26 -8.01 -5.78
CA ARG A 100 -7.06 -8.60 -7.11
C ARG A 100 -6.34 -9.94 -7.04
N SER A 101 -5.33 -10.08 -6.19
CA SER A 101 -4.64 -11.36 -5.94
C SER A 101 -5.63 -12.41 -5.44
N PHE A 102 -6.48 -12.07 -4.47
CA PHE A 102 -7.56 -12.93 -4.00
C PHE A 102 -8.51 -13.35 -5.13
N PHE A 103 -9.00 -12.41 -5.94
CA PHE A 103 -9.89 -12.78 -7.05
C PHE A 103 -9.22 -13.66 -8.11
N ALA A 104 -7.89 -13.60 -8.25
CA ALA A 104 -7.15 -14.50 -9.13
C ALA A 104 -7.10 -15.95 -8.61
N THR A 105 -7.31 -16.18 -7.31
CA THR A 105 -7.36 -17.53 -6.71
C THR A 105 -8.76 -18.15 -6.75
N VAL A 106 -9.79 -17.34 -7.01
CA VAL A 106 -11.17 -17.82 -7.20
C VAL A 106 -11.28 -18.50 -8.57
N THR A 107 -11.46 -19.82 -8.56
CA THR A 107 -11.64 -20.62 -9.78
C THR A 107 -12.89 -21.48 -9.70
N VAL A 108 -13.18 -22.24 -10.78
CA VAL A 108 -14.27 -23.23 -10.77
C VAL A 108 -14.01 -24.33 -9.73
N ASP A 109 -12.75 -24.68 -9.52
CA ASP A 109 -12.32 -25.72 -8.58
C ASP A 109 -12.16 -25.18 -7.15
N THR A 110 -11.94 -23.87 -7.01
CA THR A 110 -11.76 -23.14 -5.74
C THR A 110 -12.70 -21.92 -5.66
N PRO A 111 -14.02 -22.13 -5.53
CA PRO A 111 -14.99 -21.04 -5.59
C PRO A 111 -14.92 -20.10 -4.38
N GLU A 112 -14.36 -20.55 -3.27
CA GLU A 112 -14.14 -19.72 -2.06
C GLU A 112 -12.92 -18.80 -2.19
N GLY A 113 -11.99 -19.10 -3.11
CA GLY A 113 -10.69 -18.43 -3.19
C GLY A 113 -9.73 -18.87 -2.07
N ASP A 114 -8.55 -18.24 -2.07
CA ASP A 114 -7.49 -18.39 -1.07
C ASP A 114 -7.19 -17.02 -0.47
N ASP A 115 -7.49 -16.86 0.81
CA ASP A 115 -7.32 -15.64 1.61
C ASP A 115 -6.04 -15.64 2.47
N SER A 116 -5.18 -16.66 2.30
CA SER A 116 -3.96 -16.81 3.08
C SER A 116 -3.02 -15.62 2.98
N GLU A 117 -2.88 -15.03 1.79
CA GLU A 117 -2.08 -13.83 1.57
C GLU A 117 -2.61 -12.67 2.42
N ILE A 118 -3.92 -12.40 2.40
CA ILE A 118 -4.54 -11.32 3.19
C ILE A 118 -4.29 -11.53 4.69
N CYS A 119 -4.48 -12.77 5.18
CA CYS A 119 -4.24 -13.11 6.58
C CYS A 119 -2.77 -12.94 6.99
N GLU A 120 -1.84 -13.32 6.11
CA GLU A 120 -0.40 -13.13 6.33
C GLU A 120 -0.06 -11.64 6.45
N GLN A 121 -0.63 -10.80 5.58
CA GLN A 121 -0.39 -9.35 5.63
C GLN A 121 -0.97 -8.70 6.89
N ILE A 122 -2.17 -9.09 7.33
CA ILE A 122 -2.74 -8.63 8.62
C ILE A 122 -1.79 -8.98 9.78
N THR A 123 -1.21 -10.18 9.76
CA THR A 123 -0.26 -10.62 10.79
C THR A 123 1.01 -9.75 10.79
N LYS A 124 1.60 -9.51 9.61
CA LYS A 124 2.78 -8.65 9.43
C LYS A 124 2.53 -7.22 9.90
N ILE A 125 1.36 -6.67 9.58
CA ILE A 125 0.96 -5.32 10.02
C ILE A 125 0.82 -5.28 11.55
N SER A 126 0.17 -6.28 12.14
CA SER A 126 0.00 -6.38 13.58
C SER A 126 1.34 -6.47 14.31
N GLU A 127 2.29 -7.25 13.79
CA GLU A 127 3.67 -7.32 14.31
C GLU A 127 4.37 -5.97 14.24
N PHE A 128 4.24 -5.26 13.11
CA PHE A 128 4.80 -3.92 12.94
C PHE A 128 4.21 -2.92 13.95
N ILE A 129 2.89 -2.85 14.08
CA ILE A 129 2.20 -1.96 15.04
C ILE A 129 2.68 -2.26 16.47
N ASN A 130 2.84 -3.54 16.81
CA ASN A 130 3.37 -3.94 18.11
C ASN A 130 4.81 -3.47 18.34
N VAL A 131 5.67 -3.50 17.31
CA VAL A 131 7.03 -2.94 17.38
C VAL A 131 6.98 -1.43 17.62
N VAL A 132 6.13 -0.70 16.90
CA VAL A 132 5.95 0.75 17.12
C VAL A 132 5.48 1.05 18.54
N ASN A 133 4.43 0.38 19.01
CA ASN A 133 3.88 0.56 20.36
C ASN A 133 4.90 0.23 21.45
N LYS A 134 5.74 -0.80 21.25
CA LYS A 134 6.82 -1.16 22.16
C LYS A 134 7.86 -0.05 22.28
N HIS A 135 8.16 0.64 21.17
CA HIS A 135 9.17 1.69 21.12
C HIS A 135 8.63 3.09 21.43
N GLU A 136 7.31 3.30 21.36
CA GLU A 136 6.66 4.58 21.61
C GLU A 136 7.05 5.18 22.96
N ALA A 137 6.95 4.40 24.04
CA ALA A 137 7.34 4.86 25.38
C ALA A 137 8.83 5.21 25.47
N THR A 138 9.69 4.46 24.77
CA THR A 138 11.13 4.77 24.71
C THR A 138 11.38 6.06 23.94
N ILE A 139 10.74 6.25 22.79
CA ILE A 139 10.85 7.47 21.98
C ILE A 139 10.35 8.68 22.77
N LEU A 140 9.19 8.57 23.42
CA LEU A 140 8.61 9.63 24.25
C LEU A 140 9.54 10.01 25.40
N ASN A 141 10.12 9.04 26.11
CA ASN A 141 11.04 9.32 27.21
C ASN A 141 12.38 9.89 26.74
N ALA A 142 12.78 9.59 25.49
CA ALA A 142 14.09 9.92 24.96
C ALA A 142 14.14 11.25 24.20
N ALA A 143 13.09 11.56 23.44
CA ALA A 143 12.98 12.77 22.60
C ALA A 143 11.79 13.67 22.97
N GLY A 144 10.88 13.23 23.85
CA GLY A 144 9.66 13.95 24.18
C GLY A 144 8.60 13.86 23.07
N VAL A 145 7.66 14.80 23.07
CA VAL A 145 6.62 14.94 22.03
C VAL A 145 7.20 15.67 20.80
N GLY A 146 8.31 15.14 20.30
CA GLY A 146 9.08 15.70 19.19
C GLY A 146 8.68 15.14 17.83
N GLN A 147 9.47 15.48 16.82
CA GLN A 147 9.33 14.96 15.47
C GLN A 147 9.40 13.43 15.44
N GLU A 148 10.23 12.84 16.30
CA GLU A 148 10.45 11.40 16.32
C GLU A 148 9.20 10.62 16.75
N LEU A 149 8.47 11.15 17.73
CA LEU A 149 7.21 10.55 18.17
C LEU A 149 6.12 10.71 17.10
N ALA A 150 6.07 11.88 16.46
CA ALA A 150 5.12 12.14 15.37
C ALA A 150 5.35 11.19 14.18
N GLU A 151 6.62 10.91 13.83
CA GLU A 151 6.95 9.98 12.75
C GLU A 151 6.57 8.53 13.12
N ALA A 152 6.80 8.10 14.36
CA ALA A 152 6.34 6.80 14.84
C ALA A 152 4.81 6.67 14.79
N HIS A 153 4.07 7.73 15.15
CA HIS A 153 2.61 7.78 15.05
C HIS A 153 2.15 7.74 13.60
N GLU A 154 2.79 8.47 12.69
CA GLU A 154 2.45 8.43 11.26
C GLU A 154 2.58 7.00 10.69
N TYR A 155 3.63 6.28 11.08
CA TYR A 155 3.80 4.87 10.68
C TYR A 155 2.72 3.97 11.27
N ARG A 156 2.40 4.12 12.57
CA ARG A 156 1.35 3.33 13.22
C ARG A 156 -0.01 3.60 12.58
N ASP A 157 -0.39 4.86 12.45
CA ASP A 157 -1.73 5.26 12.01
C ASP A 157 -1.99 4.80 10.57
N CYS A 158 -0.98 4.93 9.69
CA CYS A 158 -1.03 4.39 8.32
C CYS A 158 -1.25 2.87 8.30
N MET A 159 -0.53 2.14 9.17
CA MET A 159 -0.62 0.68 9.26
C MET A 159 -1.95 0.21 9.87
N GLU A 160 -2.45 0.88 10.90
CA GLU A 160 -3.78 0.62 11.46
C GLU A 160 -4.89 0.85 10.45
N GLU A 161 -4.74 1.86 9.58
CA GLU A 161 -5.70 2.13 8.51
C GLU A 161 -5.73 1.00 7.48
N VAL A 162 -4.56 0.56 7.01
CA VAL A 162 -4.46 -0.59 6.09
C VAL A 162 -5.00 -1.86 6.74
N GLN A 163 -4.67 -2.12 8.01
CA GLN A 163 -5.18 -3.29 8.72
C GLN A 163 -6.71 -3.33 8.72
N LYS A 164 -7.37 -2.20 9.04
CA LYS A 164 -8.84 -2.09 9.01
C LYS A 164 -9.40 -2.42 7.63
N TRP A 165 -8.74 -2.00 6.56
CA TRP A 165 -9.19 -2.32 5.20
C TRP A 165 -9.04 -3.80 4.88
N LEU A 166 -7.94 -4.43 5.31
CA LEU A 166 -7.76 -5.87 5.10
C LEU A 166 -8.76 -6.69 5.92
N GLU A 167 -9.07 -6.26 7.14
CA GLU A 167 -10.10 -6.88 7.97
C GLU A 167 -11.50 -6.72 7.35
N ASP A 168 -11.81 -5.57 6.74
CA ASP A 168 -13.05 -5.34 5.99
C ASP A 168 -13.16 -6.25 4.76
N ILE A 169 -12.06 -6.39 3.99
CA ILE A 169 -11.98 -7.34 2.88
C ILE A 169 -12.21 -8.77 3.38
N LEU A 170 -11.54 -9.18 4.46
CA LEU A 170 -11.67 -10.52 5.03
C LEU A 170 -13.10 -10.79 5.51
N CYS A 171 -13.75 -9.80 6.14
CA CYS A 171 -15.18 -9.89 6.46
C CYS A 171 -16.02 -10.14 5.22
N GLY A 172 -15.78 -9.40 4.13
CA GLY A 172 -16.46 -9.62 2.86
C GLY A 172 -16.22 -11.01 2.28
N ILE A 173 -15.00 -11.55 2.37
CA ILE A 173 -14.68 -12.92 1.96
C ILE A 173 -15.50 -13.93 2.77
N MET A 174 -15.54 -13.77 4.10
CA MET A 174 -16.28 -14.66 5.01
C MET A 174 -17.79 -14.62 4.77
N GLU A 175 -18.34 -13.49 4.35
CA GLU A 175 -19.75 -13.36 3.97
C GLU A 175 -20.07 -14.04 2.63
N GLY A 176 -19.08 -14.11 1.74
CA GLY A 176 -19.15 -14.80 0.45
C GLY A 176 -18.47 -14.01 -0.65
N VAL A 177 -17.85 -14.72 -1.60
CA VAL A 177 -17.15 -14.09 -2.74
C VAL A 177 -18.09 -13.21 -3.58
N ASP A 178 -19.35 -13.62 -3.73
CA ASP A 178 -20.39 -12.82 -4.37
C ASP A 178 -20.69 -11.52 -3.62
N VAL A 179 -20.78 -11.58 -2.29
CA VAL A 179 -20.96 -10.40 -1.43
C VAL A 179 -19.76 -9.46 -1.57
N LEU A 180 -18.53 -9.98 -1.49
CA LEU A 180 -17.32 -9.17 -1.68
C LEU A 180 -17.30 -8.48 -3.05
N VAL A 181 -17.69 -9.19 -4.12
CA VAL A 181 -17.79 -8.61 -5.47
C VAL A 181 -18.80 -7.48 -5.53
N GLU A 182 -19.99 -7.66 -4.94
CA GLU A 182 -21.03 -6.63 -4.91
C GLU A 182 -20.60 -5.41 -4.11
N THR A 183 -19.99 -5.62 -2.94
CA THR A 183 -19.43 -4.55 -2.10
C THR A 183 -18.31 -3.81 -2.84
N HIS A 184 -17.38 -4.53 -3.49
CA HIS A 184 -16.32 -3.90 -4.27
C HIS A 184 -16.86 -3.08 -5.46
N LYS A 185 -17.86 -3.61 -6.19
CA LYS A 185 -18.49 -2.91 -7.33
C LYS A 185 -19.25 -1.65 -6.90
N SER A 186 -19.92 -1.72 -5.76
CA SER A 186 -20.67 -0.59 -5.19
C SER A 186 -19.77 0.42 -4.48
N ARG A 187 -18.45 0.20 -4.47
CA ARG A 187 -17.46 1.00 -3.74
C ARG A 187 -17.68 1.04 -2.23
N GLY A 188 -18.18 -0.07 -1.67
CA GLY A 188 -18.48 -0.20 -0.26
C GLY A 188 -17.29 -0.53 0.63
N LEU A 189 -16.14 -0.94 0.07
CA LEU A 189 -14.97 -1.32 0.86
C LEU A 189 -14.25 -0.09 1.41
N LEU A 190 -13.72 -0.19 2.62
CA LEU A 190 -13.14 0.94 3.34
C LEU A 190 -12.01 1.64 2.55
N TYR A 191 -11.13 0.88 1.90
CA TYR A 191 -10.00 1.46 1.14
C TYR A 191 -10.45 2.28 -0.09
N GLN A 192 -11.67 2.07 -0.59
CA GLN A 192 -12.22 2.77 -1.75
C GLN A 192 -12.75 4.16 -1.39
N ASN A 193 -12.96 4.44 -0.10
CA ASN A 193 -13.50 5.71 0.40
C ASN A 193 -12.42 6.80 0.59
N VAL A 194 -11.14 6.42 0.58
CA VAL A 194 -9.99 7.32 0.80
C VAL A 194 -9.78 8.32 -0.35
N ILE A 195 -10.26 7.99 -1.55
CA ILE A 195 -10.14 8.84 -2.74
C ILE A 195 -11.04 10.09 -2.66
N HIS A 196 -11.98 10.14 -1.70
CA HIS A 196 -12.99 11.20 -1.62
C HIS A 196 -12.72 12.28 -0.56
N THR A 197 -11.63 12.19 0.21
CA THR A 197 -11.31 13.14 1.29
C THR A 197 -10.23 14.18 0.96
N VAL A 198 -9.67 14.16 -0.25
CA VAL A 198 -8.72 15.17 -0.73
C VAL A 198 -9.36 16.03 -1.83
N THR A 199 -10.27 16.92 -1.44
CA THR A 199 -10.76 18.05 -2.26
C THR A 199 -10.90 19.29 -1.42
#